data_AF-A0A2Z3R3N1-F1
#
_entry.id   AF-A0A2Z3R3N1-F1
#
_cell.length_a   1.000
_cell.length_b   1.000
_cell.length_c   1.000
_cell.angle_alpha   90.00
_cell.angle_beta   90.00
_cell.angle_gamma   90.00
#
_symmetry.space_group_name_H-M   'P 1'
#
loop_
_entity.id
_entity.type
_entity.pdbx_description
1 polymer ?
#
loop_
_entity_poly.entity_id
_entity_poly.type
_entity_poly.pdbx_seq_one_letter_code
_entity_poly.pdbx_strand_id
1 'polypeptide(L)'
;MLGPIFALAVAWAIRPLILPLWAFIERFWCASVAPAVTVIRMPYALPWGVSLPVPVPDLGASGPSRAAWMTSAVLVGVTLLLAVLLRRRHLPLSLALFTLAVVFVVGAAGFTPLLAPFPYVIPGYIQSMLLMGLTLMFMTPFMLMVIYYPLDFGLGKKVALTLLALTWLALILPCQFCLQAFVINGLGLIALPVLFLLFGLLLDIMGLVALYAWGMSWRLRHE
;
A
#
# COMPACT_ATOMS: atom_id res chain seq x y z
N MET A 1 -18.33 18.74 -17.31
CA MET A 1 -18.40 17.33 -17.72
C MET A 1 -17.12 16.73 -18.29
N LEU A 2 -16.08 17.52 -18.62
CA LEU A 2 -14.81 16.99 -19.18
C LEU A 2 -13.91 16.26 -18.17
N GLY A 3 -13.90 16.69 -16.90
CA GLY A 3 -13.13 16.06 -15.82
C GLY A 3 -13.36 14.54 -15.65
N PRO A 4 -14.61 14.05 -15.51
CA PRO A 4 -14.88 12.62 -15.33
C PRO A 4 -14.58 11.80 -16.59
N ILE A 5 -14.77 12.36 -17.78
CA ILE A 5 -14.44 11.68 -19.04
C ILE A 5 -12.92 11.54 -19.17
N PHE A 6 -12.16 12.58 -18.83
CA PHE A 6 -10.71 12.56 -18.81
C PHE A 6 -10.17 11.58 -17.76
N ALA A 7 -10.72 11.62 -16.55
CA ALA A 7 -10.45 10.67 -15.47
C ALA A 7 -10.67 9.22 -15.90
N LEU A 8 -11.82 8.93 -16.50
CA LEU A 8 -12.21 7.59 -16.96
C LEU A 8 -11.35 7.13 -18.15
N ALA A 9 -11.02 8.03 -19.07
CA ALA A 9 -10.16 7.74 -20.22
C ALA A 9 -8.71 7.45 -19.81
N VAL A 10 -8.15 8.25 -18.89
CA VAL A 10 -6.82 8.03 -18.33
C VAL A 10 -6.79 6.71 -17.56
N ALA A 11 -7.78 6.46 -16.71
CA ALA A 11 -7.97 5.17 -16.03
C ALA A 11 -7.97 3.98 -17.03
N TRP A 12 -8.77 4.06 -18.10
CA TRP A 12 -8.85 2.98 -19.08
C TRP A 12 -7.56 2.78 -19.89
N ALA A 13 -6.87 3.86 -20.26
CA ALA A 13 -5.62 3.81 -21.02
C ALA A 13 -4.43 3.29 -20.19
N ILE A 14 -4.50 3.41 -18.87
CA ILE A 14 -3.48 2.97 -17.92
C ILE A 14 -3.45 1.43 -17.78
N ARG A 15 -4.58 0.74 -17.97
CA ARG A 15 -4.71 -0.72 -17.75
C ARG A 15 -3.71 -1.61 -18.52
N PRO A 16 -3.48 -1.44 -19.84
CA PRO A 16 -2.49 -2.23 -20.57
C PRO A 16 -1.03 -1.87 -20.20
N LEU A 17 -0.80 -0.72 -19.56
CA LEU A 17 0.54 -0.25 -19.19
C LEU A 17 0.92 -0.62 -17.75
N ILE A 18 -0.03 -0.58 -16.83
CA ILE A 18 0.23 -0.76 -15.40
C ILE A 18 0.59 -2.19 -15.03
N LEU A 19 -0.16 -3.19 -15.49
CA LEU A 19 0.16 -4.57 -15.10
C LEU A 19 1.54 -5.02 -15.62
N PRO A 20 1.95 -4.69 -16.86
CA PRO A 20 3.33 -4.91 -17.30
C PRO A 20 4.37 -4.10 -16.52
N LEU A 21 4.09 -2.83 -16.20
CA LEU A 21 4.97 -2.00 -15.38
C LEU A 21 5.18 -2.59 -13.99
N TRP A 22 4.11 -3.01 -13.32
CA TRP A 22 4.16 -3.64 -12.01
C TRP A 22 4.94 -4.95 -12.06
N ALA A 23 4.69 -5.78 -13.07
CA ALA A 23 5.45 -7.00 -13.29
C ALA A 23 6.95 -6.71 -13.48
N PHE A 24 7.29 -5.63 -14.19
CA PHE A 24 8.68 -5.21 -14.37
C PHE A 24 9.32 -4.77 -13.05
N ILE A 25 8.64 -3.91 -12.27
CA ILE A 25 9.11 -3.42 -10.97
C ILE A 25 9.33 -4.57 -9.99
N GLU A 26 8.36 -5.47 -9.86
CA GLU A 26 8.48 -6.64 -8.99
C GLU A 26 9.63 -7.54 -9.41
N ARG A 27 9.77 -7.83 -10.72
CA ARG A 27 10.89 -8.63 -11.23
C ARG A 27 12.23 -7.99 -10.94
N PHE A 28 12.34 -6.67 -11.12
CA PHE A 28 13.55 -5.93 -10.82
C PHE A 28 13.97 -6.08 -9.36
N TRP A 29 13.03 -5.89 -8.43
CA TRP A 29 13.32 -6.02 -7.00
C TRP A 29 13.56 -7.48 -6.57
N CYS A 30 12.77 -8.45 -7.07
CA CYS A 30 12.99 -9.87 -6.84
C CYS A 30 14.37 -10.32 -7.34
N ALA A 31 14.75 -9.95 -8.55
CA ALA A 31 16.07 -10.29 -9.10
C ALA A 31 17.22 -9.69 -8.27
N SER A 32 17.01 -8.52 -7.66
CA SER A 32 18.03 -7.81 -6.88
C SER A 32 18.17 -8.33 -5.44
N VAL A 33 17.05 -8.66 -4.79
CA VAL A 33 17.02 -8.97 -3.34
C VAL A 33 16.97 -10.48 -3.09
N ALA A 34 16.27 -11.24 -3.94
CA ALA A 34 16.08 -12.68 -3.76
C ALA A 34 15.99 -13.37 -5.13
N PRO A 35 17.13 -13.65 -5.81
CA PRO A 35 17.15 -14.14 -7.19
C PRO A 35 16.41 -15.46 -7.43
N ALA A 36 16.21 -16.26 -6.37
CA ALA A 36 15.45 -17.51 -6.43
C ALA A 36 13.92 -17.29 -6.52
N VAL A 37 13.44 -16.06 -6.28
CA VAL A 37 12.02 -15.73 -6.22
C VAL A 37 11.52 -15.38 -7.61
N THR A 38 10.49 -16.09 -8.05
CA THR A 38 9.85 -15.85 -9.34
C THR A 38 8.59 -15.00 -9.19
N VAL A 39 8.37 -14.07 -10.12
CA VAL A 39 7.11 -13.30 -10.19
C VAL A 39 6.11 -14.06 -11.07
N ILE A 40 5.04 -14.54 -10.45
CA ILE A 40 3.95 -15.25 -11.11
C ILE A 40 2.82 -14.29 -11.49
N ARG A 41 1.95 -14.72 -12.40
CA ARG A 41 0.73 -13.97 -12.78
C ARG A 41 -0.47 -14.67 -12.21
N MET A 42 -1.02 -14.12 -11.13
CA MET A 42 -2.18 -14.70 -10.45
C MET A 42 -3.46 -14.11 -11.06
N PRO A 43 -4.33 -14.93 -11.69
CA PRO A 43 -5.55 -14.44 -12.29
C PRO A 43 -6.52 -13.97 -11.20
N TYR A 44 -7.13 -12.81 -11.41
CA TYR A 44 -8.22 -12.31 -10.58
C TYR A 44 -9.46 -12.10 -11.45
N ALA A 45 -10.51 -12.89 -11.21
CA ALA A 45 -11.77 -12.79 -11.92
C ALA A 45 -12.57 -11.60 -11.40
N LEU A 46 -12.82 -10.62 -12.26
CA LEU A 46 -13.75 -9.54 -11.95
C LEU A 46 -15.21 -10.03 -12.12
N PRO A 47 -16.19 -9.40 -11.44
CA PRO A 47 -17.59 -9.81 -11.48
C PRO A 47 -18.21 -9.90 -12.88
N TRP A 48 -17.67 -9.16 -13.85
CA TRP A 48 -18.09 -9.10 -15.25
C TRP A 48 -17.29 -10.03 -16.18
N GLY A 49 -16.64 -11.07 -15.64
CA GLY A 49 -16.01 -12.14 -16.44
C GLY A 49 -14.64 -11.81 -17.04
N VAL A 50 -14.07 -10.63 -16.76
CA VAL A 50 -12.71 -10.25 -17.18
C VAL A 50 -11.70 -10.69 -16.11
N SER A 51 -10.68 -11.44 -16.51
CA SER A 51 -9.58 -11.84 -15.63
C SER A 51 -8.41 -10.86 -15.72
N LEU A 52 -7.92 -10.37 -14.59
CA LEU A 52 -6.71 -9.57 -14.50
C LEU A 52 -5.50 -10.43 -14.11
N PRO A 53 -4.43 -10.49 -14.92
CA PRO A 53 -3.21 -11.19 -14.55
C PRO A 53 -2.36 -10.30 -13.64
N VAL A 54 -2.64 -10.33 -12.33
CA VAL A 54 -1.92 -9.52 -11.34
C VAL A 54 -0.52 -10.13 -11.12
N PRO A 55 0.57 -9.36 -11.27
CA PRO A 55 1.90 -9.85 -10.94
C PRO A 55 2.05 -9.96 -9.43
N VAL A 56 2.61 -11.07 -8.96
CA VAL A 56 2.83 -11.32 -7.53
C VAL A 56 4.15 -12.10 -7.35
N PRO A 57 5.02 -11.73 -6.40
CA PRO A 57 6.16 -12.55 -6.02
C PRO A 57 5.71 -13.89 -5.42
N ASP A 58 6.17 -15.01 -5.98
CA ASP A 58 5.90 -16.34 -5.45
C ASP A 58 6.81 -16.63 -4.25
N LEU A 59 6.38 -16.11 -3.11
CA LEU A 59 7.04 -16.27 -1.83
C LEU A 59 6.20 -17.18 -0.94
N GLY A 60 6.79 -18.28 -0.50
CA GLY A 60 6.25 -19.07 0.61
C GLY A 60 6.61 -18.41 1.93
N ALA A 61 5.61 -18.07 2.76
CA ALA A 61 5.84 -17.87 4.19
C ALA A 61 5.27 -19.08 4.92
N SER A 62 6.08 -19.64 5.81
CA SER A 62 5.59 -20.56 6.82
C SER A 62 4.85 -19.79 7.92
N GLY A 63 4.12 -20.52 8.75
CA GLY A 63 3.70 -20.00 10.06
C GLY A 63 4.89 -19.43 10.85
N PRO A 64 4.64 -18.64 11.89
CA PRO A 64 5.69 -17.93 12.59
C PRO A 64 6.70 -18.89 13.23
N SER A 65 7.95 -18.77 12.79
CA SER A 65 9.08 -19.48 13.37
C SER A 65 9.37 -18.98 14.79
N ARG A 66 10.14 -19.74 15.57
CA ARG A 66 10.62 -19.28 16.89
C ARG A 66 11.37 -17.95 16.80
N ALA A 67 12.15 -17.76 15.74
CA ALA A 67 12.86 -16.51 15.48
C ALA A 67 11.88 -15.35 15.21
N ALA A 68 10.83 -15.56 14.41
CA ALA A 68 9.80 -14.55 14.16
C ALA A 68 9.10 -14.10 15.45
N TRP A 69 8.80 -15.03 16.36
CA TRP A 69 8.24 -14.72 17.68
C TRP A 69 9.19 -13.88 18.53
N MET A 70 10.47 -14.26 18.60
CA MET A 70 11.47 -13.51 19.36
C MET A 70 11.67 -12.11 18.80
N THR A 71 11.79 -11.96 17.48
CA THR A 71 11.93 -10.67 16.83
C THR A 71 10.71 -9.78 17.10
N SER A 72 9.50 -10.34 17.02
CA SER A 72 8.27 -9.61 17.32
C SER A 72 8.21 -9.15 18.78
N ALA A 73 8.62 -10.00 19.73
CA ALA A 73 8.68 -9.63 21.15
C ALA A 73 9.71 -8.51 21.40
N VAL A 74 10.88 -8.57 20.76
CA VAL A 74 11.90 -7.51 20.83
C VAL A 74 11.36 -6.20 20.24
N LEU A 75 10.71 -6.26 19.06
CA LEU A 75 10.11 -5.08 18.43
C LEU A 75 9.03 -4.44 19.31
N VAL A 76 8.17 -5.24 19.94
CA VAL A 76 7.17 -4.75 20.92
C VAL A 76 7.86 -4.11 22.12
N GLY A 77 8.87 -4.76 22.70
CA GLY A 77 9.60 -4.22 23.84
C GLY A 77 10.27 -2.88 23.54
N VAL A 78 10.96 -2.79 22.40
CA VAL A 78 11.64 -1.57 21.94
C VAL A 78 10.63 -0.45 21.66
N THR A 79 9.54 -0.75 20.94
CA THR A 79 8.52 0.25 20.61
C THR A 79 7.82 0.80 21.86
N LEU A 80 7.49 -0.07 22.84
CA LEU A 80 6.94 0.36 24.13
C LEU A 80 7.93 1.19 24.94
N LEU A 81 9.20 0.78 25.00
CA LEU A 81 10.24 1.54 25.70
C LEU A 81 10.37 2.95 25.10
N LEU A 82 10.48 3.04 23.77
CA LEU A 82 10.54 4.33 23.07
C LEU A 82 9.27 5.15 23.31
N ALA A 83 8.08 4.54 23.30
CA ALA A 83 6.83 5.21 23.59
C ALA A 83 6.86 5.87 24.98
N VAL A 84 7.33 5.17 26.01
CA VAL A 84 7.44 5.70 27.37
C VAL A 84 8.46 6.83 27.45
N LEU A 85 9.63 6.68 26.84
CA LEU A 85 10.70 7.69 26.86
C LEU A 85 10.28 9.00 26.16
N LEU A 86 9.51 8.90 25.08
CA LEU A 86 9.09 10.05 24.28
C LEU A 86 7.84 10.76 24.82
N ARG A 87 7.09 10.14 25.73
CA ARG A 87 5.78 10.61 26.20
C ARG A 87 5.76 12.06 26.72
N ARG A 88 6.83 12.51 27.38
CA ARG A 88 6.89 13.85 27.98
C ARG A 88 7.04 14.98 26.97
N ARG A 89 7.69 14.74 25.84
CA ARG A 89 8.04 15.78 24.85
C ARG A 89 7.35 15.61 23.50
N HIS A 90 7.02 14.38 23.14
CA HIS A 90 6.46 14.00 21.84
C HIS A 90 5.26 13.07 22.04
N LEU A 91 4.23 13.58 22.73
CA LEU A 91 3.02 12.81 23.02
C LEU A 91 2.40 12.15 21.78
N PRO A 92 2.28 12.80 20.60
CA PRO A 92 1.72 12.16 19.41
C PRO A 92 2.55 10.96 18.93
N LEU A 93 3.88 11.09 18.94
CA LEU A 93 4.80 10.01 18.54
C LEU A 93 4.76 8.85 19.54
N SER A 94 4.70 9.16 20.83
CA SER A 94 4.55 8.17 21.90
C SER A 94 3.27 7.33 21.69
N LEU A 95 2.15 7.98 21.40
CA LEU A 95 0.90 7.28 21.11
C LEU A 95 0.97 6.43 19.85
N ALA A 96 1.60 6.93 18.78
CA ALA A 96 1.79 6.16 17.55
C ALA A 96 2.62 4.89 17.77
N LEU A 97 3.72 4.99 18.54
CA LEU A 97 4.56 3.86 18.91
C LEU A 97 3.83 2.85 19.81
N PHE A 98 2.99 3.33 20.74
CA PHE A 98 2.16 2.47 21.57
C PHE A 98 1.13 1.72 20.72
N THR A 99 0.44 2.40 19.81
CA THR A 99 -0.49 1.76 18.87
C THR A 99 0.20 0.71 18.03
N LEU A 100 1.41 0.99 17.53
CA LEU A 100 2.21 0.02 16.78
C LEU A 100 2.51 -1.24 17.61
N ALA A 101 2.91 -1.08 18.86
CA ALA A 101 3.15 -2.20 19.78
C ALA A 101 1.88 -3.04 19.99
N VAL A 102 0.73 -2.40 20.20
CA VAL A 102 -0.57 -3.08 20.34
C VAL A 102 -0.90 -3.88 19.09
N VAL A 103 -0.68 -3.31 17.89
CA VAL A 103 -0.96 -4.01 16.62
C VAL A 103 -0.07 -5.23 16.44
N PHE A 104 1.22 -5.17 16.83
CA PHE A 104 2.09 -6.35 16.85
C PHE A 104 1.58 -7.43 17.81
N VAL A 105 1.15 -7.05 19.01
CA VAL A 105 0.62 -8.00 20.00
C VAL A 105 -0.66 -8.67 19.49
N VAL A 106 -1.59 -7.88 18.94
CA VAL A 106 -2.84 -8.41 18.35
C VAL A 106 -2.54 -9.32 17.16
N GLY A 107 -1.59 -8.93 16.30
CA GLY A 107 -1.19 -9.75 15.16
C GLY A 107 -0.57 -11.08 15.57
N ALA A 108 0.30 -11.07 16.59
CA ALA A 108 0.88 -12.28 17.15
C ALA A 108 -0.18 -13.18 17.81
N ALA A 109 -1.16 -12.59 18.52
CA ALA A 109 -2.28 -13.34 19.09
C ALA A 109 -3.08 -14.11 18.03
N GLY A 110 -3.16 -13.61 16.79
CA GLY A 110 -3.77 -14.28 15.64
C GLY A 110 -3.16 -15.62 15.26
N PHE A 111 -1.95 -15.92 15.71
CA PHE A 111 -1.25 -17.19 15.48
C PHE A 111 -1.25 -18.11 16.70
N THR A 112 -2.04 -17.77 17.72
CA THR A 112 -2.26 -18.62 18.89
C THR A 112 -3.60 -19.36 18.76
N PRO A 113 -3.81 -20.48 19.50
CA PRO A 113 -5.08 -21.20 19.48
C PRO A 113 -6.30 -20.37 19.95
N LEU A 114 -6.08 -19.16 20.48
CA LEU A 114 -7.14 -18.25 20.92
C LEU A 114 -7.98 -17.73 19.75
N LEU A 115 -7.43 -17.69 18.53
CA LEU A 115 -8.08 -17.17 17.34
C LEU A 115 -8.12 -18.24 16.23
N ALA A 116 -9.08 -18.10 15.31
CA ALA A 116 -9.25 -19.02 14.19
C ALA A 116 -7.97 -19.13 13.33
N PRO A 117 -7.76 -20.25 12.60
CA PRO A 117 -6.58 -20.43 11.75
C PRO A 117 -6.40 -19.25 10.80
N PHE A 118 -5.19 -18.73 10.73
CA PHE A 118 -4.88 -17.58 9.91
C PHE A 118 -5.13 -17.89 8.42
N PRO A 119 -6.06 -17.19 7.73
CA PRO A 119 -6.58 -17.64 6.44
C PRO A 119 -5.76 -17.17 5.24
N TYR A 120 -4.71 -16.36 5.43
CA TYR A 120 -3.98 -15.72 4.35
C TYR A 120 -2.66 -16.41 4.04
N VAL A 121 -2.41 -16.62 2.75
CA VAL A 121 -1.10 -16.93 2.17
C VAL A 121 -0.53 -15.68 1.49
N ILE A 122 0.81 -15.52 1.42
CA ILE A 122 1.43 -14.28 0.90
C ILE A 122 0.91 -13.93 -0.49
N PRO A 123 0.86 -14.84 -1.49
CA PRO A 123 0.47 -14.44 -2.83
C PRO A 123 -0.95 -13.88 -2.89
N GLY A 124 -1.89 -14.48 -2.16
CA GLY A 124 -3.27 -13.99 -2.07
C GLY A 124 -3.40 -12.65 -1.34
N TYR A 125 -2.60 -12.43 -0.29
CA TYR A 125 -2.51 -11.14 0.39
C TYR A 125 -1.99 -10.03 -0.53
N ILE A 126 -0.85 -10.26 -1.19
CA ILE A 126 -0.25 -9.30 -2.11
C ILE A 126 -1.16 -9.01 -3.29
N GLN A 127 -1.81 -10.04 -3.87
CA GLN A 127 -2.80 -9.86 -4.93
C GLN A 127 -3.93 -8.94 -4.46
N SER A 128 -4.48 -9.19 -3.27
CA SER A 128 -5.58 -8.41 -2.69
C SER A 128 -5.17 -6.96 -2.41
N MET A 129 -3.95 -6.74 -1.90
CA MET A 129 -3.40 -5.40 -1.68
C MET A 129 -3.20 -4.63 -3.00
N LEU A 130 -2.62 -5.28 -4.02
CA LEU A 130 -2.45 -4.69 -5.35
C LEU A 130 -3.80 -4.31 -5.96
N LEU A 131 -4.82 -5.17 -5.85
CA LEU A 131 -6.18 -4.88 -6.34
C LEU A 131 -6.84 -3.72 -5.59
N MET A 132 -6.64 -3.63 -4.28
CA MET A 132 -7.11 -2.49 -3.47
C MET A 132 -6.42 -1.19 -3.91
N GLY A 133 -5.09 -1.22 -4.12
CA GLY A 133 -4.34 -0.09 -4.66
C GLY A 133 -4.79 0.30 -6.07
N LEU A 134 -5.06 -0.67 -6.93
CA LEU A 134 -5.58 -0.47 -8.28
C LEU A 134 -6.98 0.18 -8.24
N THR A 135 -7.82 -0.24 -7.28
CA THR A 135 -9.12 0.38 -7.02
C THR A 135 -8.97 1.83 -6.56
N LEU A 136 -8.06 2.12 -5.62
CA LEU A 136 -7.76 3.49 -5.19
C LEU A 136 -7.24 4.34 -6.36
N MET A 137 -6.35 3.80 -7.18
CA MET A 137 -5.83 4.45 -8.38
C MET A 137 -6.95 4.82 -9.36
N PHE A 138 -7.92 3.93 -9.56
CA PHE A 138 -9.11 4.22 -10.36
C PHE A 138 -10.05 5.26 -9.73
N MET A 139 -10.18 5.26 -8.41
CA MET A 139 -11.05 6.20 -7.69
C MET A 139 -10.43 7.60 -7.55
N THR A 140 -9.11 7.72 -7.56
CA THR A 140 -8.38 8.97 -7.32
C THR A 140 -8.82 10.13 -8.24
N PRO A 141 -8.98 9.93 -9.56
CA PRO A 141 -9.48 10.99 -10.44
C PRO A 141 -10.91 11.45 -10.10
N PHE A 142 -11.78 10.54 -9.64
CA PHE A 142 -13.14 10.89 -9.20
C PHE A 142 -13.11 11.67 -7.89
N MET A 143 -12.25 11.27 -6.95
CA MET A 143 -12.07 12.01 -5.70
C MET A 143 -11.61 13.45 -5.98
N LEU A 144 -10.58 13.63 -6.82
CA LEU A 144 -10.08 14.95 -7.22
C LEU A 144 -11.11 15.74 -8.03
N MET A 145 -11.95 15.08 -8.82
CA MET A 145 -13.05 15.75 -9.51
C MET A 145 -14.03 16.40 -8.52
N VAL A 146 -14.29 15.75 -7.38
CA VAL A 146 -15.21 16.27 -6.35
C VAL A 146 -14.54 17.36 -5.51
N ILE A 147 -13.28 17.18 -5.11
CA ILE A 147 -12.65 18.05 -4.11
C ILE A 147 -11.72 19.13 -4.67
N TYR A 148 -11.19 18.96 -5.89
CA TYR A 148 -10.17 19.85 -6.47
C TYR A 148 -10.62 20.54 -7.77
N TYR A 149 -11.32 19.83 -8.65
CA TYR A 149 -11.80 20.41 -9.91
C TYR A 149 -12.84 21.55 -9.77
N PRO A 150 -13.64 21.67 -8.69
CA PRO A 150 -14.51 22.83 -8.49
C PRO A 150 -13.76 24.11 -8.14
N LEU A 151 -12.50 24.01 -7.71
CA LEU A 151 -11.68 25.16 -7.30
C LEU A 151 -11.20 25.97 -8.52
N ASP A 152 -10.86 27.25 -8.31
CA ASP A 152 -10.52 28.20 -9.37
C ASP A 152 -9.06 28.08 -9.89
N PHE A 153 -8.64 26.84 -10.12
CA PHE A 153 -7.40 26.51 -10.79
C PHE A 153 -7.61 26.36 -12.30
N GLY A 154 -6.60 26.75 -13.09
CA GLY A 154 -6.56 26.46 -14.51
C GLY A 154 -6.61 24.95 -14.80
N LEU A 155 -7.19 24.56 -15.94
CA LEU A 155 -7.36 23.15 -16.32
C LEU A 155 -6.04 22.37 -16.34
N GLY A 156 -4.94 23.00 -16.77
CA GLY A 156 -3.62 22.37 -16.78
C GLY A 156 -3.14 21.93 -15.39
N LYS A 157 -3.38 22.74 -14.35
CA LYS A 157 -3.07 22.38 -12.96
C LYS A 157 -3.93 21.20 -12.50
N LYS A 158 -5.23 21.24 -12.77
CA LYS A 158 -6.17 20.14 -12.44
C LYS A 158 -5.74 18.79 -13.04
N VAL A 159 -5.36 18.81 -14.32
CA VAL A 159 -4.85 17.64 -15.03
C VAL A 159 -3.49 17.21 -14.47
N ALA A 160 -2.57 18.16 -14.23
CA ALA A 160 -1.24 17.85 -13.69
C ALA A 160 -1.31 17.15 -12.33
N LEU A 161 -2.12 17.65 -11.39
CA LEU A 161 -2.28 17.02 -10.08
C LEU A 161 -2.83 15.60 -10.19
N THR A 162 -3.82 15.40 -11.07
CA THR A 162 -4.39 14.07 -11.33
C THR A 162 -3.33 13.10 -11.87
N LEU A 163 -2.53 13.53 -12.84
CA LEU A 163 -1.47 12.70 -13.42
C LEU A 163 -0.35 12.41 -12.40
N LEU A 164 0.01 13.39 -11.57
CA LEU A 164 0.99 13.20 -10.49
C LEU A 164 0.51 12.15 -9.47
N ALA A 165 -0.75 12.24 -9.04
CA ALA A 165 -1.35 11.28 -8.12
C ALA A 165 -1.37 9.86 -8.70
N LEU A 166 -1.78 9.72 -9.96
CA LEU A 166 -1.79 8.43 -10.66
C LEU A 166 -0.38 7.87 -10.86
N THR A 167 0.58 8.70 -11.24
CA THR A 167 1.98 8.29 -11.44
C THR A 167 2.59 7.85 -10.11
N TRP A 168 2.31 8.59 -9.03
CA TRP A 168 2.77 8.23 -7.70
C TRP A 168 2.22 6.86 -7.28
N LEU A 169 0.90 6.63 -7.40
CA LEU A 169 0.29 5.32 -7.12
C LEU A 169 0.86 4.20 -7.99
N ALA A 170 1.01 4.45 -9.30
CA ALA A 170 1.54 3.48 -10.25
C ALA A 170 2.95 2.98 -9.87
N LEU A 171 3.78 3.85 -9.29
CA LEU A 171 5.14 3.53 -8.89
C LEU A 171 5.21 2.97 -7.47
N ILE A 172 4.48 3.58 -6.52
CA ILE A 172 4.60 3.23 -5.11
C ILE A 172 3.95 1.88 -4.80
N LEU A 173 2.80 1.55 -5.37
CA LEU A 173 2.05 0.32 -5.06
C LEU A 173 2.88 -0.97 -5.29
N PRO A 174 3.48 -1.20 -6.47
CA PRO A 174 4.28 -2.41 -6.68
C PRO A 174 5.53 -2.42 -5.80
N CYS A 175 6.17 -1.27 -5.56
CA CYS A 175 7.33 -1.19 -4.67
C CYS A 175 6.96 -1.51 -3.20
N GLN A 176 5.86 -0.91 -2.73
CA GLN A 176 5.31 -1.08 -1.39
C GLN A 176 4.98 -2.53 -1.12
N PHE A 177 4.20 -3.18 -1.99
CA PHE A 177 3.79 -4.55 -1.76
C PHE A 177 4.91 -5.57 -2.03
N CYS A 178 5.84 -5.29 -2.94
CA CYS A 178 7.06 -6.07 -3.08
C CYS A 178 7.90 -6.03 -1.78
N LEU A 179 8.09 -4.84 -1.19
CA LEU A 179 8.77 -4.67 0.09
C LEU A 179 8.04 -5.44 1.20
N GLN A 180 6.71 -5.33 1.28
CA GLN A 180 5.93 -6.10 2.25
C GLN A 180 6.15 -7.60 2.07
N ALA A 181 6.15 -8.11 0.85
CA ALA A 181 6.36 -9.52 0.57
C ALA A 181 7.72 -10.02 1.09
N PHE A 182 8.79 -9.23 0.94
CA PHE A 182 10.10 -9.54 1.53
C PHE A 182 10.10 -9.48 3.07
N VAL A 183 9.44 -8.47 3.66
CA VAL A 183 9.33 -8.37 5.11
C VAL A 183 8.57 -9.56 5.68
N ILE A 184 7.48 -9.99 5.04
CA ILE A 184 6.69 -11.16 5.46
C ILE A 184 7.47 -12.46 5.29
N ASN A 185 8.28 -12.59 4.23
CA ASN A 185 9.17 -13.75 4.07
C ASN A 185 10.17 -13.85 5.25
N GLY A 186 10.76 -12.72 5.68
CA GLY A 186 11.73 -12.70 6.77
C GLY A 186 11.12 -12.80 8.18
N LEU A 187 10.08 -12.02 8.48
CA LEU A 187 9.45 -11.94 9.80
C LEU A 187 8.28 -12.92 9.97
N GLY A 188 7.90 -13.63 8.93
CA GLY A 188 6.72 -14.48 8.89
C GLY A 188 5.42 -13.69 8.89
N LEU A 189 4.31 -14.43 8.95
CA LEU A 189 2.96 -13.88 8.86
C LEU A 189 2.57 -12.97 10.05
N ILE A 190 3.33 -12.94 11.15
CA ILE A 190 3.09 -12.03 12.29
C ILE A 190 3.21 -10.56 11.87
N ALA A 191 4.02 -10.24 10.85
CA ALA A 191 4.19 -8.87 10.38
C ALA A 191 2.96 -8.32 9.62
N LEU A 192 2.06 -9.20 9.15
CA LEU A 192 0.96 -8.82 8.25
C LEU A 192 0.06 -7.70 8.80
N PRO A 193 -0.46 -7.75 10.05
CA PRO A 193 -1.38 -6.72 10.54
C PRO A 193 -0.74 -5.34 10.63
N VAL A 194 0.54 -5.27 10.98
CA VAL A 194 1.32 -4.02 11.03
C VAL A 194 1.54 -3.47 9.63
N LEU A 195 1.96 -4.34 8.71
CA LEU A 195 2.17 -3.97 7.30
C LEU A 195 0.87 -3.51 6.66
N PHE A 196 -0.24 -4.20 6.92
CA PHE A 196 -1.56 -3.81 6.43
C PHE A 196 -1.99 -2.44 6.98
N LEU A 197 -1.86 -2.22 8.30
CA LEU A 197 -2.34 -1.00 8.94
C LEU A 197 -1.50 0.23 8.55
N LEU A 198 -0.18 0.13 8.64
CA LEU A 198 0.73 1.27 8.47
C LEU A 198 1.21 1.45 7.04
N PHE A 199 1.44 0.34 6.33
CA PHE A 199 2.05 0.33 5.01
C PHE A 199 1.08 -0.15 3.93
N GLY A 200 -0.19 -0.35 4.25
CA GLY A 200 -1.26 -0.61 3.28
C GLY A 200 -1.88 0.70 2.80
N LEU A 201 -3.21 0.71 2.68
CA LEU A 201 -3.96 1.82 2.10
C LEU A 201 -3.73 3.17 2.81
N LEU A 202 -3.40 3.14 4.12
CA LEU A 202 -3.12 4.35 4.88
C LEU A 202 -1.97 5.15 4.27
N LEU A 203 -0.87 4.48 3.92
CA LEU A 203 0.30 5.13 3.31
C LEU A 203 -0.06 5.71 1.94
N ASP A 204 -0.84 4.95 1.16
CA ASP A 204 -1.35 5.38 -0.14
C ASP A 204 -2.18 6.67 -0.02
N ILE A 205 -3.12 6.71 0.94
CA ILE A 205 -3.96 7.88 1.20
C ILE A 205 -3.13 9.06 1.69
N MET A 206 -2.16 8.85 2.59
CA MET A 206 -1.30 9.94 3.09
C MET A 206 -0.49 10.59 1.96
N GLY A 207 0.04 9.80 1.02
CA GLY A 207 0.72 10.35 -0.15
C GLY A 207 -0.22 11.15 -1.06
N LEU A 208 -1.44 10.67 -1.28
CA LEU A 208 -2.46 11.43 -2.02
C LEU A 208 -2.83 12.74 -1.31
N VAL A 209 -2.99 12.73 0.01
CA VAL A 209 -3.26 13.94 0.82
C VAL A 209 -2.10 14.93 0.72
N ALA A 210 -0.85 14.44 0.76
CA ALA A 210 0.33 15.29 0.60
C ALA A 210 0.38 15.94 -0.80
N LEU A 211 0.12 15.17 -1.85
CA LEU A 211 0.03 15.70 -3.21
C LEU A 211 -1.11 16.70 -3.36
N TYR A 212 -2.27 16.42 -2.78
CA TYR A 212 -3.40 17.34 -2.75
C TYR A 212 -3.03 18.65 -2.06
N ALA A 213 -2.43 18.59 -0.86
CA ALA A 213 -1.98 19.77 -0.13
C ALA A 213 -0.95 20.59 -0.93
N TRP A 214 -0.06 19.92 -1.65
CA TRP A 214 0.87 20.58 -2.56
C TRP A 214 0.15 21.23 -3.75
N GLY A 215 -0.82 20.55 -4.37
CA GLY A 215 -1.66 21.13 -5.42
C GLY A 215 -2.41 22.38 -4.96
N MET A 216 -2.91 22.37 -3.73
CA MET A 216 -3.57 23.52 -3.09
C MET A 216 -2.64 24.72 -2.86
N SER A 217 -1.32 24.51 -2.84
CA SER A 217 -0.33 25.60 -2.70
C SER A 217 -0.02 26.32 -4.01
N TRP A 218 -0.53 25.84 -5.15
CA TRP A 218 -0.29 26.48 -6.43
C TRP A 218 -1.07 27.80 -6.54
N ARG A 219 -0.58 28.76 -7.33
CA ARG A 219 -1.29 30.03 -7.55
C ARG A 219 -2.66 29.82 -8.17
N LEU A 220 -3.65 30.62 -7.79
CA LEU A 220 -4.94 30.62 -8.46
C LEU A 220 -4.85 31.23 -9.87
N ARG A 221 -5.92 31.12 -10.65
CA ARG A 221 -5.96 31.68 -12.01
C ARG A 221 -5.89 33.21 -12.02
N HIS A 222 -6.34 33.86 -10.94
CA HIS A 222 -6.49 35.31 -10.82
C HIS A 222 -5.50 35.96 -9.84
N GLU A 223 -4.46 35.23 -9.42
CA GLU A 223 -3.33 35.70 -8.60
C GLU A 223 -2.04 35.78 -9.43
#